data_AF-A0A263VQA5-F1
#
_entry.id   AF-A0A263VQA5-F1
#
_cell.length_a   1.000
_cell.length_b   1.000
_cell.length_c   1.000
_cell.angle_alpha   90.00
_cell.angle_beta   90.00
_cell.angle_gamma   90.00
#
_symmetry.space_group_name_H-M   'P 1'
#
loop_
_entity.id
_entity.type
_entity.pdbx_description
1 polymer ?
#
loop_
_entity_poly.entity_id
_entity_poly.type
_entity_poly.pdbx_seq_one_letter_code
_entity_poly.pdbx_strand_id
1 'polypeptide(L)'
;MPSLTKGAFSPTRGATEGSRIGYHRIFLLQEFALVNQSLMKPLRQQNRQVISYVPRVEPAPPDHALKVEGFRDVWQLRGKYVAFVLIGEHFRRSPTFTVPESAQRWAMQIRQDEEVEE
;
A
#
# COMPACT_ATOMS: atom_id res chain seq x y z
N MET A 1 -7.15 -15.29 54.62
CA MET A 1 -6.64 -16.43 53.82
C MET A 1 -7.77 -17.45 53.67
N PRO A 2 -7.85 -18.37 52.66
CA PRO A 2 -7.21 -18.51 51.33
C PRO A 2 -8.12 -19.15 50.19
N SER A 3 -7.52 -19.78 49.14
CA SER A 3 -7.93 -20.04 47.72
C SER A 3 -7.75 -21.52 47.18
N LEU A 4 -7.90 -21.75 45.84
CA LEU A 4 -7.47 -22.89 44.92
C LEU A 4 -8.50 -24.00 44.54
N THR A 5 -8.50 -24.79 43.43
CA THR A 5 -8.10 -24.83 41.97
C THR A 5 -8.54 -26.21 41.35
N LYS A 6 -8.44 -26.39 40.00
CA LYS A 6 -8.42 -27.64 39.16
C LYS A 6 -9.80 -28.24 38.77
N GLY A 7 -10.03 -28.86 37.60
CA GLY A 7 -9.22 -29.28 36.44
C GLY A 7 -10.11 -30.03 35.40
N ALA A 8 -9.56 -30.23 34.19
CA ALA A 8 -10.12 -30.73 32.91
C ALA A 8 -11.03 -31.97 32.89
N PHE A 9 -11.83 -32.15 31.81
CA PHE A 9 -11.81 -33.28 30.85
C PHE A 9 -13.04 -33.24 29.90
N SER A 10 -12.81 -33.38 28.59
CA SER A 10 -13.84 -33.55 27.55
C SER A 10 -13.79 -34.99 27.03
N PRO A 11 -14.93 -35.62 26.67
CA PRO A 11 -14.91 -36.75 25.77
C PRO A 11 -15.73 -36.50 24.50
N THR A 12 -14.98 -36.45 23.39
CA THR A 12 -15.19 -37.16 22.12
C THR A 12 -16.57 -37.70 21.71
N ARG A 13 -16.97 -37.26 20.50
CA ARG A 13 -17.43 -38.01 19.32
C ARG A 13 -18.75 -38.80 19.38
N GLY A 14 -19.65 -38.44 18.46
CA GLY A 14 -20.69 -39.32 17.94
C GLY A 14 -21.29 -38.73 16.67
N ALA A 15 -20.79 -39.17 15.51
CA ALA A 15 -21.29 -38.82 14.19
C ALA A 15 -22.56 -39.63 13.89
N THR A 16 -23.63 -38.97 13.41
CA THR A 16 -24.54 -39.55 12.41
C THR A 16 -25.49 -38.47 11.87
N GLU A 17 -25.68 -38.53 10.56
CA GLU A 17 -26.39 -37.62 9.69
C GLU A 17 -27.87 -37.45 10.04
N GLY A 18 -28.41 -36.29 9.63
CA GLY A 18 -29.78 -35.89 9.90
C GLY A 18 -30.83 -36.49 8.98
N SER A 19 -32.10 -36.26 9.32
CA SER A 19 -33.15 -35.89 8.36
C SER A 19 -34.45 -35.50 9.07
N ARG A 20 -34.98 -34.33 8.69
CA ARG A 20 -36.40 -33.94 8.57
C ARG A 20 -37.35 -33.97 9.78
N ILE A 21 -37.53 -32.77 10.35
CA ILE A 21 -38.78 -31.96 10.35
C ILE A 21 -40.12 -32.73 10.43
N GLY A 22 -40.84 -32.53 11.53
CA GLY A 22 -42.28 -32.78 11.65
C GLY A 22 -42.87 -31.98 12.82
N TYR A 23 -43.78 -31.06 12.50
CA TYR A 23 -44.42 -30.11 13.42
C TYR A 23 -45.49 -30.78 14.31
N HIS A 24 -45.76 -30.19 15.49
CA HIS A 24 -46.97 -29.39 15.77
C HIS A 24 -47.45 -29.51 17.23
N ARG A 25 -48.16 -28.46 17.67
CA ARG A 25 -49.09 -28.42 18.82
C ARG A 25 -48.37 -28.17 20.15
N ILE A 26 -48.45 -26.99 20.77
CA ILE A 26 -49.57 -26.52 21.61
C ILE A 26 -49.25 -25.04 21.92
N PHE A 27 -49.92 -24.06 21.32
CA PHE A 27 -51.10 -23.38 21.89
C PHE A 27 -50.95 -23.03 23.38
N LEU A 28 -50.33 -21.90 23.67
CA LEU A 28 -50.73 -20.94 24.72
C LEU A 28 -50.04 -19.59 24.37
N LEU A 29 -50.59 -18.93 23.35
CA LEU A 29 -50.28 -17.54 22.96
C LEU A 29 -51.04 -16.56 23.87
N GLN A 30 -50.67 -16.50 25.14
CA GLN A 30 -51.15 -15.50 26.09
C GLN A 30 -50.09 -15.36 27.18
N GLU A 31 -49.65 -14.12 27.50
CA GLU A 31 -48.42 -13.77 28.23
C GLU A 31 -47.18 -13.92 27.31
N PHE A 32 -46.73 -12.91 26.58
CA PHE A 32 -45.93 -11.80 27.08
C PHE A 32 -46.07 -10.63 26.09
N ALA A 33 -47.26 -10.04 26.03
CA ALA A 33 -47.42 -8.70 25.47
C ALA A 33 -46.85 -7.71 26.49
N LEU A 34 -45.52 -7.66 26.64
CA LEU A 34 -44.73 -6.60 27.26
C LEU A 34 -43.30 -7.14 27.41
N VAL A 35 -42.32 -6.25 27.31
CA VAL A 35 -40.88 -6.52 27.51
C VAL A 35 -40.19 -7.16 26.31
N ASN A 36 -40.09 -6.40 25.22
CA ASN A 36 -38.79 -5.95 24.73
C ASN A 36 -38.96 -5.12 23.44
N GLN A 37 -39.54 -3.94 23.58
CA GLN A 37 -39.43 -2.87 22.58
C GLN A 37 -38.00 -2.26 22.55
N SER A 38 -37.01 -2.94 23.16
CA SER A 38 -35.63 -2.50 23.42
C SER A 38 -34.57 -3.25 22.60
N LEU A 39 -34.95 -4.32 21.87
CA LEU A 39 -33.99 -5.10 21.07
C LEU A 39 -33.80 -4.60 19.63
N MET A 40 -34.44 -3.48 19.26
CA MET A 40 -34.02 -2.72 18.10
C MET A 40 -33.13 -1.59 18.59
N LYS A 41 -31.83 -1.70 18.30
CA LYS A 41 -30.90 -0.58 18.47
C LYS A 41 -31.56 0.61 17.76
N PRO A 42 -31.85 1.74 18.44
CA PRO A 42 -32.40 2.90 17.75
C PRO A 42 -31.44 3.26 16.63
N LEU A 43 -31.97 3.64 15.46
CA LEU A 43 -31.20 3.91 14.25
C LEU A 43 -30.08 4.91 14.57
N ARG A 44 -28.88 4.40 14.86
CA ARG A 44 -27.80 5.26 15.33
C ARG A 44 -27.31 6.11 14.16
N GLN A 45 -27.41 7.41 14.38
CA GLN A 45 -26.81 8.52 13.64
C GLN A 45 -27.06 8.50 12.11
N GLN A 46 -28.17 9.13 11.71
CA GLN A 46 -28.41 9.56 10.32
C GLN A 46 -27.45 10.69 9.88
N ASN A 47 -26.71 11.31 10.81
CA ASN A 47 -25.68 12.30 10.51
C ASN A 47 -24.32 11.62 10.28
N ARG A 48 -24.25 10.71 9.30
CA ARG A 48 -22.96 10.28 8.75
C ARG A 48 -22.63 11.22 7.61
N GLN A 49 -21.51 11.94 7.73
CA GLN A 49 -21.04 12.81 6.66
C GLN A 49 -20.82 11.99 5.39
N VAL A 50 -21.36 12.48 4.27
CA VAL A 50 -21.09 11.90 2.96
C VAL A 50 -19.61 12.13 2.67
N ILE A 51 -18.82 11.06 2.63
CA ILE A 51 -17.40 11.15 2.26
C ILE A 51 -17.37 11.38 0.75
N SER A 52 -17.08 12.60 0.33
CA SER A 52 -16.82 12.89 -1.07
C SER A 52 -15.52 12.19 -1.47
N TYR A 53 -15.61 11.32 -2.47
CA TYR A 53 -14.42 10.74 -3.07
C TYR A 53 -13.78 11.79 -3.97
N VAL A 54 -12.62 12.28 -3.56
CA VAL A 54 -11.71 12.96 -4.48
C VAL A 54 -10.81 11.87 -5.06
N PRO A 55 -10.86 11.60 -6.37
CA PRO A 55 -9.96 10.66 -7.00
C PRO A 55 -8.52 11.02 -6.67
N ARG A 56 -7.75 10.05 -6.19
CA ARG A 56 -6.30 10.23 -6.05
C ARG A 56 -5.72 10.33 -7.44
N VAL A 57 -5.41 11.56 -7.85
CA VAL A 57 -4.60 11.81 -9.04
C VAL A 57 -3.20 11.34 -8.68
N GLU A 58 -2.81 10.18 -9.19
CA GLU A 58 -1.41 9.74 -9.09
C GLU A 58 -0.53 10.88 -9.61
N PRO A 59 0.50 11.30 -8.85
CA PRO A 59 1.40 12.35 -9.32
C PRO A 59 1.98 11.92 -10.66
N ALA A 60 2.20 12.89 -11.55
CA ALA A 60 2.81 12.62 -12.85
C ALA A 60 4.04 11.71 -12.66
N PRO A 61 4.19 10.66 -13.49
CA PRO A 61 5.31 9.74 -13.36
C PRO A 61 6.63 10.52 -13.26
N PRO A 62 7.53 10.14 -12.33
CA PRO A 62 8.80 10.84 -12.18
C PRO A 62 9.54 10.83 -13.52
N ASP A 63 10.02 12.00 -13.94
CA ASP A 63 10.66 12.15 -15.25
C ASP A 63 11.85 11.21 -15.38
N HIS A 64 11.73 10.20 -16.23
CA HIS A 64 12.79 9.23 -16.48
C HIS A 64 13.85 9.84 -17.40
N ALA A 65 15.12 9.55 -17.09
CA ALA A 65 16.23 9.93 -17.94
C ALA A 65 16.23 9.06 -19.20
N LEU A 66 16.10 9.69 -20.38
CA LEU A 66 16.17 9.00 -21.66
C LEU A 66 17.61 8.96 -22.14
N LYS A 67 18.13 7.80 -22.55
CA LYS A 67 19.49 7.72 -23.10
C LYS A 67 19.53 8.42 -24.46
N VAL A 68 20.50 9.32 -24.66
CA VAL A 68 20.67 9.99 -25.95
C VAL A 68 21.46 9.09 -26.89
N GLU A 69 20.96 8.86 -28.10
CA GLU A 69 21.67 8.08 -29.11
C GLU A 69 22.96 8.79 -29.55
N GLY A 70 24.04 8.01 -29.75
CA GLY A 70 25.35 8.53 -30.15
C GLY A 70 26.26 9.00 -29.01
N PHE A 71 25.74 9.16 -27.79
CA PHE A 71 26.52 9.56 -26.63
C PHE A 71 26.56 8.43 -25.58
N ARG A 72 27.75 8.14 -25.04
CA ARG A 72 27.92 7.08 -24.04
C ARG A 72 27.37 7.49 -22.68
N ASP A 73 27.71 8.71 -22.27
CA ASP A 73 27.55 9.19 -20.91
C ASP A 73 26.51 10.31 -20.81
N VAL A 74 25.65 10.51 -21.83
CA VAL A 74 24.66 11.60 -21.88
C VAL A 74 23.24 11.05 -21.87
N TRP A 75 22.41 11.66 -21.02
CA TRP A 75 20.99 11.37 -20.87
C TRP A 75 20.16 12.65 -20.94
N GLN A 76 18.93 12.53 -21.40
CA GLN A 76 17.97 13.61 -21.47
C GLN A 76 17.03 13.55 -20.26
N LEU A 77 16.95 14.65 -19.52
CA LEU A 77 16.12 14.83 -18.34
C LEU A 77 15.30 16.12 -18.49
N ARG A 78 13.97 16.01 -18.56
CA ARG A 78 13.04 17.16 -18.76
C ARG A 78 13.36 18.04 -19.97
N GLY A 79 13.80 17.43 -21.07
CA GLY A 79 14.21 18.15 -22.28
C GLY A 79 15.55 18.89 -22.18
N LYS A 80 16.30 18.70 -21.09
CA LYS A 80 17.69 19.12 -20.93
C LYS A 80 18.62 17.91 -20.97
N TYR A 81 19.91 18.14 -21.14
CA TYR A 81 20.92 17.10 -21.21
C TYR A 81 21.76 17.08 -19.94
N VAL A 82 21.99 15.90 -19.40
CA VAL A 82 22.84 15.66 -18.24
C VAL A 82 23.79 14.53 -18.56
N ALA A 83 24.99 14.57 -17.99
CA ALA A 83 25.93 13.47 -18.07
C ALA A 83 26.07 12.76 -16.73
N PHE A 84 26.19 11.44 -16.78
CA PHE A 84 26.54 10.61 -15.63
C PHE A 84 27.83 9.88 -15.93
N VAL A 85 28.86 10.12 -15.12
CA VAL A 85 30.16 9.48 -15.23
C VAL A 85 30.43 8.71 -13.96
N LEU A 86 30.85 7.47 -14.09
CA LEU A 86 31.37 6.67 -12.98
C LEU A 86 32.86 6.99 -12.83
N ILE A 87 33.25 7.45 -11.65
CA ILE A 87 34.63 7.77 -11.25
C ILE A 87 34.91 6.92 -10.01
N GLY A 88 35.92 6.05 -10.08
CA GLY A 88 36.17 5.02 -9.08
C GLY A 88 34.90 4.21 -8.76
N GLU A 89 34.30 4.48 -7.60
CA GLU A 89 33.10 3.81 -7.09
C GLU A 89 31.86 4.72 -6.98
N HIS A 90 31.95 5.96 -7.48
CA HIS A 90 30.90 6.96 -7.36
C HIS A 90 30.44 7.53 -8.70
N PHE A 91 29.12 7.66 -8.87
CA PHE A 91 28.54 8.37 -10.00
C PHE A 91 28.55 9.87 -9.76
N ARG A 92 29.23 10.61 -10.63
CA ARG A 92 29.17 12.07 -10.70
C ARG A 92 28.17 12.48 -11.76
N ARG A 93 27.28 13.40 -11.39
CA ARG A 93 26.27 13.96 -12.28
C ARG A 93 26.63 15.39 -12.66
N SER A 94 26.53 15.71 -13.94
CA SER A 94 26.73 17.06 -14.45
C SER A 94 25.57 18.00 -14.07
N PRO A 95 25.76 19.32 -14.14
CA PRO A 95 24.64 20.25 -14.22
C PRO A 95 23.82 20.01 -15.51
N THR A 96 22.61 20.57 -15.59
CA THR A 96 21.75 20.45 -16.76
C THR A 96 22.20 21.39 -17.88
N PHE A 97 22.41 20.86 -19.07
CA PHE A 97 22.79 21.58 -20.28
C PHE A 97 21.65 21.65 -21.29
N THR A 98 21.71 22.61 -22.21
CA THR A 98 20.78 22.74 -23.35
C THR A 98 21.20 21.94 -24.58
N VAL A 99 22.48 21.58 -24.66
CA VAL A 99 23.13 20.95 -25.81
C VAL A 99 23.79 19.64 -25.35
N PRO A 100 23.58 18.50 -26.03
CA PRO A 100 24.12 17.21 -25.59
C PRO A 100 25.66 17.16 -25.64
N GLU A 101 26.28 17.86 -26.60
CA GLU A 101 27.73 17.95 -26.75
C GLU A 101 28.39 18.63 -25.53
N SER A 102 27.71 19.61 -24.90
CA SER A 102 28.22 20.24 -23.67
C SER A 102 28.28 19.25 -22.51
N ALA A 103 27.26 18.39 -22.37
CA ALA A 103 27.24 17.34 -21.36
C ALA A 103 28.34 16.30 -21.62
N GLN A 104 28.58 15.93 -22.88
CA GLN A 104 29.67 15.02 -23.25
C GLN A 104 31.04 15.62 -22.95
N ARG A 105 31.26 16.90 -23.26
CA ARG A 105 32.53 17.58 -22.97
C ARG A 105 32.81 17.61 -21.47
N TRP A 106 31.80 17.91 -20.66
CA TRP A 106 31.93 17.82 -19.21
C TRP A 106 32.30 16.40 -18.77
N ALA A 107 31.66 15.38 -19.33
CA ALA A 107 32.00 13.98 -19.01
C ALA A 107 33.46 13.62 -19.35
N MET A 108 33.99 14.15 -20.47
CA MET A 108 35.38 13.98 -20.86
C MET A 108 36.34 14.68 -19.89
N GLN A 109 36.04 15.92 -19.49
CA GLN A 109 36.85 16.68 -18.54
C GLN A 109 36.94 15.94 -17.20
N ILE A 110 35.80 15.48 -16.69
CA ILE A 110 35.71 14.80 -15.41
C ILE A 110 36.50 13.47 -15.40
N ARG A 111 36.59 12.77 -16.53
CA ARG A 111 37.44 11.58 -16.67
C ARG A 111 38.93 11.91 -16.69
N GLN A 112 39.30 13.05 -17.28
CA GLN A 112 40.69 13.50 -17.30
C GLN A 112 41.15 13.97 -15.92
N ASP A 113 40.27 14.64 -15.17
CA ASP A 113 40.58 15.11 -13.82
C ASP A 113 40.86 13.92 -12.86
N GLU A 114 40.21 12.76 -13.06
CA GLU A 114 40.47 11.53 -12.29
C GLU A 114 41.87 10.95 -12.56
N GLU A 115 42.36 11.01 -13.80
CA GLU A 115 43.70 10.51 -14.17
C GLU A 115 44.83 11.34 -13.55
N VAL A 116 44.55 12.59 -13.13
CA VAL A 116 45.53 13.51 -12.55
C VAL A 116 45.57 13.42 -11.02
N GLU A 117 44.54 12.86 -10.38
CA GLU A 117 44.49 12.70 -8.92
C GLU A 117 45.15 11.39 -8.41
N GLU A 118 45.56 10.46 -9.29
CA GLU A 118 46.42 9.30 -8.98
C GLU A 118 47.92 9.60 -9.13
#